data_AF-A0A699YDQ9-F1
#
_entry.id   AF-A0A699YDQ9-F1
#
_cell.length_a   1.000
_cell.length_b   1.000
_cell.length_c   1.000
_cell.angle_alpha   90.00
_cell.angle_beta   90.00
_cell.angle_gamma   90.00
#
_symmetry.space_group_name_H-M   'P 1'
#
loop_
_entity.id
_entity.type
_entity.pdbx_description
1 polymer ?
#
loop_
_entity_poly.entity_id
_entity_poly.type
_entity_poly.pdbx_seq_one_letter_code
_entity_poly.pdbx_strand_id
1 'polypeptide(L)'
;HIASGLGMGFWDSSSEAAHLNSLFLVQEYVQGSHMRRAISNALVRQHRAGAPGFYSQADAVRWCLQLAQALDYLHTRSPPVIHRDVKLENILLTGTDPHTSDVKLIDFGLAVRLPRGSMKEAGSFLPAAR
;
A
#
# COMPACT_ATOMS: atom_id res chain seq x y z
N HIS A 1 8.13 -5.08 -1.99
CA HIS A 1 6.93 -4.37 -2.50
C HIS A 1 6.31 -3.43 -1.46
N ILE A 2 7.13 -2.75 -0.64
CA ILE A 2 6.69 -1.72 0.32
C ILE A 2 7.59 -0.50 0.04
N ALA A 3 7.04 0.71 0.12
CA ALA A 3 7.87 1.91 0.02
C ALA A 3 8.82 2.03 1.22
N SER A 4 10.11 2.17 0.94
CA SER A 4 11.15 2.33 1.95
C SER A 4 11.03 3.65 2.71
N GLY A 5 11.04 3.57 4.04
CA GLY A 5 11.25 4.74 4.90
C GLY A 5 12.73 5.13 4.91
N LEU A 6 13.02 6.40 4.65
CA LEU A 6 14.38 6.96 4.64
C LEU A 6 14.69 7.75 5.92
N GLY A 7 13.67 8.26 6.61
CA GLY A 7 13.84 8.98 7.86
C GLY A 7 12.54 9.54 8.41
N MET A 8 12.63 10.13 9.60
CA MET A 8 11.56 10.90 10.22
C MET A 8 12.15 12.17 10.83
N GLY A 9 11.35 13.23 10.93
CA GLY A 9 11.77 14.49 11.51
C GLY A 9 10.58 15.35 11.91
N PHE A 10 10.87 16.52 12.46
CA PHE A 10 9.88 17.53 12.82
C PHE A 10 10.36 18.89 12.29
N TRP A 11 9.44 19.69 11.75
CA TRP A 11 9.79 21.02 11.22
C TRP A 11 9.69 22.14 12.26
N ASP A 12 8.96 21.90 13.36
CA ASP A 12 8.83 22.84 14.47
C ASP A 12 9.40 22.18 15.74
N SER A 13 10.42 22.81 16.33
CA SER A 13 11.09 22.33 17.53
C SER A 13 10.81 23.19 18.78
N SER A 14 9.77 24.03 18.74
CA SER A 14 9.48 25.01 19.79
C SER A 14 8.89 24.41 21.07
N SER A 15 8.20 23.26 20.96
CA SER A 15 7.62 22.53 22.09
C SER A 15 7.31 21.09 21.72
N GLU A 16 7.10 20.24 22.73
CA GLU A 16 6.71 18.84 22.53
C GLU A 16 5.35 18.71 21.81
N ALA A 17 4.40 19.60 22.10
CA ALA A 17 3.13 19.66 21.38
C ALA A 17 3.32 20.07 19.90
N ALA A 18 4.25 20.99 19.64
CA ALA A 18 4.60 21.38 18.28
C ALA A 18 5.34 20.28 17.51
N HIS A 19 6.13 19.44 18.17
CA HIS A 19 6.78 18.28 17.54
C HIS A 19 5.76 17.30 16.95
N LEU A 20 4.70 16.98 17.71
CA LEU A 20 3.68 16.03 17.26
C LEU A 20 2.91 16.55 16.05
N ASN A 21 2.60 17.85 16.03
CA ASN A 21 1.92 18.49 14.90
C ASN A 21 2.85 18.78 13.71
N SER A 22 4.16 18.62 13.89
CA SER A 22 5.17 18.86 12.86
C SER A 22 5.90 17.62 12.39
N LEU A 23 5.47 16.43 12.82
CA LEU A 23 6.08 15.18 12.43
C LEU A 23 5.92 14.93 10.92
N PHE A 24 7.02 14.61 10.26
CA PHE A 24 7.05 14.18 8.87
C PHE A 24 7.88 12.91 8.68
N LEU A 25 7.54 12.15 7.65
CA LEU A 25 8.24 10.96 7.22
C LEU A 25 8.86 11.20 5.85
N VAL A 26 10.15 10.88 5.72
CA VAL A 26 10.84 10.85 4.43
C VAL A 26 10.83 9.41 3.94
N GLN A 27 10.40 9.21 2.70
CA GLN A 27 10.28 7.90 2.08
C GLN A 27 10.92 7.93 0.69
N GLU A 28 11.17 6.75 0.13
CA GLU A 28 11.60 6.65 -1.26
C GLU A 28 10.59 7.31 -2.19
N TYR A 29 11.09 8.02 -3.21
CA TYR A 29 10.24 8.52 -4.27
C TYR A 29 9.94 7.38 -5.26
N VAL A 30 8.67 7.07 -5.44
CA VAL A 30 8.21 6.12 -6.46
C VAL A 30 7.70 6.92 -7.66
N GLN A 31 8.37 6.79 -8.79
CA GLN A 31 8.15 7.65 -9.96
C GLN A 31 6.78 7.52 -10.62
N GLY A 32 6.11 6.38 -10.46
CA GLY A 32 4.79 6.16 -11.03
C GLY A 32 3.66 6.87 -10.25
N SER A 33 2.50 6.22 -10.16
CA SER A 33 1.31 6.86 -9.59
C SER A 33 0.47 5.91 -8.78
N HIS A 34 -0.42 6.49 -7.95
CA HIS A 34 -1.45 5.72 -7.26
C HIS A 34 -2.28 4.92 -8.26
N MET A 35 -2.45 3.63 -7.98
CA MET A 35 -3.17 2.71 -8.83
C MET A 35 -4.62 3.18 -9.07
N ARG A 36 -5.27 3.73 -8.03
CA ARG A 36 -6.61 4.34 -8.15
C ARG A 36 -6.67 5.39 -9.26
N ARG A 37 -5.69 6.30 -9.31
CA ARG A 37 -5.62 7.36 -10.31
C ARG A 37 -5.32 6.81 -11.69
N ALA A 38 -4.36 5.89 -11.80
CA ALA A 38 -3.96 5.28 -13.06
C ALA A 38 -5.14 4.56 -13.74
N ILE A 39 -5.83 3.69 -12.99
CA ILE A 39 -7.01 2.96 -13.47
C ILE A 39 -8.14 3.93 -13.84
N SER A 40 -8.44 4.91 -12.98
CA SER A 40 -9.53 5.87 -13.25
C SER A 40 -9.28 6.66 -14.54
N ASN A 41 -8.05 7.14 -14.74
CA ASN A 41 -7.68 7.87 -15.96
C ASN A 41 -7.82 7.00 -17.21
N ALA A 42 -7.41 5.74 -17.12
CA ALA A 42 -7.52 4.82 -18.25
C ALA A 42 -8.97 4.45 -18.58
N LEU A 43 -9.83 4.25 -17.58
CA LEU A 43 -11.27 4.05 -17.78
C LEU A 43 -11.91 5.24 -18.49
N VAL A 44 -11.57 6.48 -18.09
CA VAL A 44 -12.06 7.68 -18.78
C VAL A 44 -11.61 7.72 -20.24
N ARG A 45 -10.37 7.34 -20.55
CA ARG A 45 -9.86 7.28 -21.93
C ARG A 45 -10.54 6.19 -22.74
N GLN A 46 -10.78 5.02 -22.15
CA GLN A 46 -11.52 3.93 -22.77
C GLN A 46 -12.94 4.36 -23.14
N HIS A 47 -13.66 5.02 -22.22
CA HIS A 47 -15.01 5.52 -22.49
C HIS A 47 -15.06 6.64 -23.54
N ARG A 48 -14.07 7.55 -23.56
CA ARG A 48 -14.09 8.71 -24.47
C ARG A 48 -13.55 8.42 -25.87
N ALA A 49 -12.55 7.55 -25.98
CA ALA A 49 -11.76 7.40 -27.20
C ALA A 49 -11.65 5.94 -27.66
N GLY A 50 -12.35 5.00 -27.02
CA GLY A 50 -12.23 3.57 -27.33
C GLY A 50 -10.83 3.02 -27.09
N ALA A 51 -10.04 3.68 -26.22
CA ALA A 51 -8.69 3.26 -25.90
C ALA A 51 -8.71 1.82 -25.32
N PRO A 52 -7.66 1.01 -25.57
CA PRO A 52 -7.56 -0.32 -24.98
C PRO A 52 -7.56 -0.25 -23.45
N GLY A 53 -7.93 -1.37 -22.82
CA GLY A 53 -7.90 -1.50 -21.37
C GLY A 53 -6.52 -1.19 -20.79
N PHE A 54 -6.49 -0.67 -19.57
CA PHE A 54 -5.24 -0.23 -18.94
C PHE A 54 -4.27 -1.38 -18.67
N TYR A 55 -4.77 -2.52 -18.22
CA TYR A 55 -3.98 -3.66 -17.78
C TYR A 55 -4.64 -4.95 -18.23
N SER A 56 -3.85 -6.01 -18.35
CA SER A 56 -4.33 -7.38 -18.64
C SER A 56 -4.58 -8.16 -17.35
N GLN A 57 -5.29 -9.29 -17.44
CA GLN A 57 -5.46 -10.18 -16.29
C GLN A 57 -4.10 -10.65 -15.71
N ALA A 58 -3.10 -10.87 -16.56
CA ALA A 58 -1.76 -11.24 -16.13
C ALA A 58 -1.10 -10.14 -15.28
N ASP A 59 -1.32 -8.87 -15.63
CA ASP A 59 -0.80 -7.73 -14.85
C ASP A 59 -1.46 -7.66 -13.47
N ALA A 60 -2.78 -7.83 -13.41
CA ALA A 60 -3.50 -7.86 -12.14
C ALA A 60 -3.01 -8.98 -11.22
N VAL A 61 -2.83 -10.20 -11.75
CA VAL A 61 -2.32 -11.34 -10.98
C VAL A 61 -0.90 -11.06 -10.48
N ARG A 62 -0.02 -10.50 -11.33
CA ARG A 62 1.34 -10.10 -10.93
C ARG A 62 1.31 -9.10 -9.78
N TRP A 63 0.49 -8.05 -9.87
CA TRP A 63 0.37 -7.06 -8.81
C TRP A 63 -0.22 -7.64 -7.52
N CYS A 64 -1.24 -8.48 -7.60
CA CYS A 64 -1.80 -9.16 -6.43
C CYS A 64 -0.75 -10.03 -5.72
N LEU A 65 0.09 -10.75 -6.47
CA LEU A 65 1.19 -11.53 -5.90
C LEU A 65 2.21 -10.65 -5.18
N GLN A 66 2.59 -9.52 -5.77
CA GLN A 66 3.53 -8.57 -5.16
C GLN A 66 2.96 -7.93 -3.88
N LEU A 67 1.66 -7.62 -3.86
CA LEU A 67 0.98 -7.16 -2.65
C LEU A 67 0.90 -8.25 -1.59
N ALA A 68 0.60 -9.49 -1.97
CA ALA A 68 0.61 -10.63 -1.05
C ALA A 68 2.00 -10.83 -0.42
N GLN A 69 3.08 -10.69 -1.20
CA GLN A 69 4.46 -10.73 -0.69
C GLN A 69 4.76 -9.57 0.29
N ALA A 70 4.26 -8.36 0.02
CA ALA A 70 4.38 -7.25 0.96
C ALA A 70 3.65 -7.53 2.29
N LEU A 71 2.42 -8.06 2.20
CA LEU A 71 1.62 -8.40 3.38
C LEU A 71 2.22 -9.56 4.16
N ASP A 72 2.71 -10.61 3.48
CA ASP A 72 3.43 -11.72 4.10
C ASP A 72 4.66 -11.22 4.87
N TYR A 73 5.46 -10.33 4.27
CA TYR A 73 6.58 -9.71 4.95
C TYR A 73 6.16 -9.00 6.25
N LEU A 74 5.06 -8.24 6.23
CA LEU A 74 4.54 -7.54 7.41
C LEU A 74 4.01 -8.51 8.48
N HIS A 75 3.26 -9.53 8.06
CA HIS A 75 2.62 -10.50 8.94
C HIS A 75 3.64 -11.45 9.59
N THR A 76 4.78 -11.69 8.94
CA THR A 76 5.87 -12.52 9.48
C THR A 76 6.83 -11.74 10.41
N ARG A 77 6.63 -10.44 10.62
CA ARG A 77 7.39 -9.69 11.63
C ARG A 77 7.05 -10.22 13.04
N SER A 78 7.97 -10.01 13.98
CA SER A 78 7.73 -10.30 15.41
C SER A 78 7.92 -9.02 16.22
N PRO A 79 6.85 -8.37 16.71
CA PRO A 79 5.44 -8.73 16.52
C PRO A 79 4.93 -8.53 15.08
N PRO A 80 3.88 -9.27 14.64
CA PRO A 80 3.25 -9.09 13.33
C PRO A 80 2.75 -7.66 13.16
N VAL A 81 2.86 -7.13 11.94
CA VAL A 81 2.35 -5.81 11.58
C VAL A 81 1.13 -5.97 10.68
N ILE A 82 -0.03 -5.46 11.07
CA ILE A 82 -1.24 -5.48 10.25
C ILE A 82 -1.46 -4.09 9.66
N HIS A 83 -1.52 -3.98 8.34
CA HIS A 83 -1.65 -2.69 7.64
C HIS A 83 -3.02 -2.03 7.84
N ARG A 84 -4.10 -2.82 7.84
CA ARG A 84 -5.52 -2.40 8.01
C ARG A 84 -6.12 -1.43 6.99
N ASP A 85 -5.39 -1.02 5.96
CA ASP A 85 -5.86 -0.04 4.97
C ASP A 85 -5.35 -0.37 3.56
N VAL A 86 -5.53 -1.64 3.14
CA VAL A 86 -5.12 -2.10 1.81
C VAL A 86 -6.21 -1.71 0.80
N LYS A 87 -5.92 -0.70 -0.02
CA LYS A 87 -6.80 -0.15 -1.06
C LYS A 87 -5.97 0.45 -2.19
N LEU A 88 -6.61 0.74 -3.33
CA LEU A 88 -5.93 1.22 -4.55
C LEU A 88 -5.26 2.59 -4.38
N GLU A 89 -5.72 3.38 -3.40
CA GLU A 89 -5.13 4.65 -3.00
C GLU A 89 -3.77 4.44 -2.31
N ASN A 90 -3.60 3.33 -1.60
CA ASN A 90 -2.39 3.01 -0.84
C ASN A 90 -1.44 2.07 -1.62
N ILE A 91 -1.62 2.00 -2.95
CA ILE A 91 -0.78 1.19 -3.85
C ILE A 91 -0.23 2.11 -4.94
N LEU A 92 1.09 2.17 -5.04
CA LEU A 92 1.78 2.88 -6.12
C LEU A 92 2.24 1.89 -7.19
N LEU A 93 2.01 2.25 -8.46
CA LEU A 93 2.71 1.68 -9.60
C LEU A 93 4.11 2.30 -9.68
N THR A 94 5.14 1.51 -9.99
CA THR A 94 6.53 2.01 -10.06
C THR A 94 6.87 2.74 -11.36
N GLY A 95 6.05 2.60 -12.40
CA GLY A 95 6.22 3.28 -13.69
C GLY A 95 4.88 3.69 -14.31
N THR A 96 4.94 4.15 -15.56
CA THR A 96 3.78 4.61 -16.34
C THR A 96 3.19 3.52 -17.21
N ASP A 97 3.98 2.52 -17.60
CA ASP A 97 3.52 1.37 -18.36
C ASP A 97 3.11 0.23 -17.41
N PRO A 98 1.82 -0.11 -17.30
CA PRO A 98 1.33 -1.14 -16.40
C PRO A 98 1.87 -2.55 -16.71
N HIS A 99 2.28 -2.82 -17.94
CA HIS A 99 2.78 -4.15 -18.32
C HIS A 99 4.19 -4.43 -17.78
N THR A 100 4.96 -3.37 -17.52
CA THR A 100 6.33 -3.43 -17.00
C THR A 100 6.46 -2.88 -15.58
N SER A 101 5.42 -2.20 -15.08
CA SER A 101 5.41 -1.64 -13.72
C SER A 101 5.08 -2.67 -12.66
N ASP A 102 5.81 -2.58 -11.55
CA ASP A 102 5.54 -3.27 -10.30
C ASP A 102 4.67 -2.42 -9.39
N VAL A 103 4.26 -3.00 -8.26
CA VAL A 103 3.55 -2.30 -7.19
C VAL A 103 4.33 -2.19 -5.89
N LYS A 104 4.08 -1.08 -5.18
CA LYS A 104 4.52 -0.86 -3.81
C LYS A 104 3.35 -0.43 -2.93
N LEU A 105 3.23 -1.09 -1.79
CA LEU A 105 2.31 -0.72 -0.71
C LEU A 105 2.87 0.50 0.05
N ILE A 106 2.01 1.48 0.30
CA ILE A 106 2.32 2.72 1.01
C ILE A 106 1.29 2.98 2.12
N ASP A 107 1.53 4.03 2.90
CA ASP A 107 0.65 4.54 3.96
C ASP A 107 0.35 3.55 5.10
N PHE A 108 1.17 3.64 6.14
CA PHE A 108 1.06 2.82 7.34
C PHE A 108 0.37 3.57 8.50
N GLY A 109 -0.36 4.65 8.22
CA GLY A 109 -0.98 5.49 9.26
C GLY A 109 -1.99 4.74 10.14
N LEU A 110 -2.59 3.67 9.62
CA LEU A 110 -3.51 2.79 10.36
C LEU A 110 -2.87 1.46 10.79
N ALA A 111 -1.58 1.24 10.54
CA ALA A 111 -0.94 -0.03 10.83
C ALA A 111 -0.77 -0.27 12.34
N VAL A 112 -0.87 -1.53 12.77
CA VAL A 112 -0.71 -1.93 14.19
C VAL A 112 0.23 -3.11 14.33
N ARG A 113 0.95 -3.16 15.46
CA ARG A 113 1.71 -4.34 15.89
C ARG A 113 0.84 -5.19 16.79
N LEU A 114 0.66 -6.47 16.45
CA LEU A 114 -0.13 -7.41 17.26
C LEU A 114 0.71 -7.97 18.43
N PRO A 115 0.27 -7.80 19.69
CA PRO A 115 0.93 -8.43 20.82
C PRO A 115 0.98 -9.95 20.68
N ARG A 116 2.05 -10.59 21.17
CA ARG A 116 2.21 -12.05 21.16
C ARG A 116 0.97 -12.72 21.80
N GLY A 117 0.30 -13.60 21.04
CA GLY A 117 -0.88 -14.36 21.49
C GLY A 117 -2.21 -14.01 20.81
N SER A 118 -2.32 -12.82 20.20
CA SER A 118 -3.57 -12.33 19.58
C SER A 118 -3.89 -12.92 18.19
N MET A 119 -2.92 -13.56 17.53
CA MET A 119 -3.14 -14.18 16.20
C MET A 119 -4.05 -15.41 16.24
N LYS A 120 -4.25 -16.03 17.41
CA LYS A 120 -5.14 -17.19 17.56
C LYS A 120 -6.62 -16.85 17.34
N GLU A 121 -7.01 -15.58 17.44
CA GLU A 121 -8.40 -15.12 17.27
C GLU A 121 -8.67 -14.49 15.89
N ALA A 122 -7.64 -14.05 15.16
CA ALA A 122 -7.84 -13.47 13.82
C ALA A 122 -8.17 -14.53 12.76
N GLY A 123 -7.76 -15.79 12.96
CA GLY A 123 -8.06 -16.92 12.07
C GLY A 123 -9.50 -17.44 12.15
N SER A 124 -10.29 -17.01 13.14
CA SER A 124 -11.69 -17.45 13.32
C SER A 124 -12.73 -16.54 12.64
N PHE A 125 -12.31 -15.53 11.87
CA PHE A 125 -13.23 -14.61 11.18
C PHE A 125 -13.70 -15.10 9.81
N LEU A 126 -13.36 -16.32 9.40
CA LEU A 126 -14.11 -17.01 8.35
C LEU A 126 -15.28 -17.71 9.03
N PRO A 127 -16.54 -17.24 8.89
CA PRO A 127 -17.66 -18.09 9.25
C PRO A 127 -17.56 -19.31 8.34
N ALA A 128 -17.44 -20.49 8.95
CA ALA A 128 -17.52 -21.75 8.23
C ALA A 128 -18.78 -21.68 7.37
N ALA A 129 -18.60 -21.62 6.05
CA ALA A 129 -19.68 -21.76 5.11
C ALA A 129 -20.33 -23.12 5.38
N ARG A 130 -21.57 -23.09 5.88
CA ARG A 130 -22.47 -24.23 5.91
C ARG A 130 -23.20 -24.31 4.58
#